data_AF-A0A2V7KSN7-F1
#
_entry.id   AF-A0A2V7KSN7-F1
#
_cell.length_a   1.000
_cell.length_b   1.000
_cell.length_c   1.000
_cell.angle_alpha   90.00
_cell.angle_beta   90.00
_cell.angle_gamma   90.00
#
_symmetry.space_group_name_H-M   'P 1'
#
loop_
_entity.id
_entity.type
_entity.pdbx_description
1 polymer ?
#
loop_
_entity_poly.entity_id
_entity_poly.type
_entity_poly.pdbx_seq_one_letter_code
_entity_poly.pdbx_strand_id
1 'polypeptide(L)'
;MIKVTRALLLVFLSVPACSHRGSTPSSSQSIDPRPPGTVLTADDIRASPGQSLEQLLLARVPGLTAVRAPDGRTILTLRGTTTLLGDDEPLFVVNGIALAPNSSSNLNAIDLHDIETVQVIRDAASTAAYGVRGANGVIIIRTKQP
;
A
#
# COMPACT_ATOMS: atom_id res chain seq x y z
N MET A 1 -65.91 32.18 -16.07
CA MET A 1 -64.64 32.16 -16.83
C MET A 1 -63.52 32.16 -15.79
N ILE A 2 -62.94 31.00 -15.42
CA ILE A 2 -61.66 30.44 -15.94
C ILE A 2 -60.52 31.46 -15.66
N LYS A 3 -59.44 31.25 -14.88
CA LYS A 3 -58.61 30.09 -14.49
C LYS A 3 -57.78 30.47 -13.24
N VAL A 4 -57.68 29.63 -12.20
CA VAL A 4 -56.54 28.71 -11.87
C VAL A 4 -55.25 29.45 -11.45
N THR A 5 -54.66 29.10 -10.30
CA THR A 5 -53.31 28.46 -10.22
C THR A 5 -52.63 28.60 -8.83
N ARG A 6 -52.19 27.44 -8.33
CA ARG A 6 -51.10 27.16 -7.37
C ARG A 6 -51.38 27.23 -5.86
N ALA A 7 -51.79 26.07 -5.36
CA ALA A 7 -51.52 25.60 -4.01
C ALA A 7 -50.00 25.55 -3.74
N LEU A 8 -49.58 26.25 -2.69
CA LEU A 8 -48.24 26.16 -2.11
C LEU A 8 -48.34 25.24 -0.89
N LEU A 9 -47.81 24.03 -1.04
CA LEU A 9 -47.73 22.98 -0.02
C LEU A 9 -46.64 23.37 0.99
N LEU A 10 -47.04 23.77 2.21
CA LEU A 10 -46.12 23.95 3.35
C LEU A 10 -46.05 22.65 4.14
N VAL A 11 -44.86 22.04 4.11
CA VAL A 11 -44.48 20.82 4.83
C VAL A 11 -43.74 21.20 6.12
N PHE A 12 -43.83 20.30 7.11
CA PHE A 12 -42.99 20.14 8.32
C PHE A 12 -43.44 20.82 9.61
N LEU A 13 -43.93 20.01 10.57
CA LEU A 13 -43.14 19.68 11.77
C LEU A 13 -43.75 18.50 12.54
N SER A 14 -43.14 17.32 12.48
CA SER A 14 -43.28 16.33 13.54
C SER A 14 -41.94 15.61 13.74
N VAL A 15 -41.26 15.91 14.84
CA VAL A 15 -40.05 15.20 15.26
C VAL A 15 -40.44 14.36 16.48
N PRO A 16 -40.47 13.02 16.39
CA PRO A 16 -40.47 12.18 17.58
C PRO A 16 -39.03 12.03 18.09
N ALA A 17 -38.83 12.43 19.34
CA ALA A 17 -37.57 12.24 20.07
C ALA A 17 -37.43 10.77 20.49
N CYS A 18 -36.53 10.03 19.85
CA CYS A 18 -36.05 8.73 20.35
C CYS A 18 -34.68 8.93 21.00
N SER A 19 -34.64 9.01 22.33
CA SER A 19 -33.39 9.02 23.11
C SER A 19 -33.02 7.58 23.48
N HIS A 20 -32.19 6.93 22.66
CA HIS A 20 -31.47 5.72 23.06
C HIS A 20 -30.05 6.11 23.44
N ARG A 21 -29.77 6.12 24.75
CA ARG A 21 -28.43 6.22 25.30
C ARG A 21 -27.71 4.89 25.08
N GLY A 22 -27.00 4.76 23.95
CA GLY A 22 -26.03 3.71 23.74
C GLY A 22 -24.74 4.07 24.47
N SER A 23 -24.35 3.25 25.45
CA SER A 23 -23.04 3.30 26.10
C SER A 23 -21.96 2.90 25.09
N THR A 24 -21.18 3.86 24.61
CA THR A 24 -19.97 3.60 23.82
C THR A 24 -18.91 2.97 24.73
N PRO A 25 -18.41 1.77 24.45
CA PRO A 25 -17.25 1.24 25.16
C PRO A 25 -16.02 2.06 24.74
N SER A 26 -15.36 2.66 25.73
CA SER A 26 -14.02 3.21 25.59
C SER A 26 -13.07 2.06 25.26
N SER A 27 -12.80 1.83 23.98
CA SER A 27 -11.64 1.07 23.56
C SER A 27 -10.43 1.95 23.83
N SER A 28 -9.77 1.72 24.96
CA SER A 28 -8.35 2.02 25.11
C SER A 28 -7.61 1.24 24.04
N GLN A 29 -7.50 1.82 22.84
CA GLN A 29 -6.67 1.29 21.78
C GLN A 29 -5.25 1.25 22.34
N SER A 30 -4.73 0.05 22.57
CA SER A 30 -3.30 -0.16 22.70
C SER A 30 -2.66 0.59 21.53
N ILE A 31 -1.75 1.53 21.83
CA ILE A 31 -0.89 2.12 20.82
C ILE A 31 0.12 1.03 20.44
N ASP A 32 -0.36 -0.02 19.79
CA ASP A 32 0.50 -0.95 19.11
C ASP A 32 1.10 -0.17 17.94
N PRO A 33 2.44 -0.10 17.81
CA PRO A 33 3.05 0.52 16.66
C PRO A 33 2.67 -0.33 15.45
N ARG A 34 1.58 0.02 14.75
CA ARG A 34 1.27 -0.63 13.48
C ARG A 34 2.46 -0.35 12.56
N PRO A 35 3.13 -1.40 12.03
CA PRO A 35 4.25 -1.18 11.13
C PRO A 35 3.78 -0.26 10.00
N PRO A 36 4.50 0.84 9.73
CA PRO A 36 4.02 1.83 8.80
C PRO A 36 4.14 1.27 7.39
N GLY A 37 3.00 0.81 6.85
CA GLY A 37 2.89 0.32 5.49
C GLY A 37 2.33 -1.09 5.37
N THR A 38 2.69 -1.75 4.28
CA THR A 38 2.15 -3.09 3.94
C THR A 38 3.16 -4.12 4.41
N VAL A 39 2.73 -5.09 5.22
CA VAL A 39 3.56 -6.22 5.63
C VAL A 39 2.93 -7.49 5.06
N LEU A 40 3.72 -8.27 4.34
CA LEU A 40 3.38 -9.59 3.83
C LEU A 40 4.13 -10.61 4.66
N THR A 41 3.38 -11.51 5.29
CA THR A 41 3.94 -12.61 6.07
C THR A 41 4.22 -13.82 5.18
N ALA A 42 4.99 -14.77 5.70
CA ALA A 42 5.21 -16.04 5.02
C ALA A 42 3.90 -16.77 4.65
N ASP A 43 2.85 -16.64 5.46
CA ASP A 43 1.56 -17.27 5.18
C ASP A 43 0.81 -16.60 4.04
N ASP A 44 0.87 -15.27 3.94
CA ASP A 44 0.34 -14.51 2.81
C ASP A 44 1.04 -14.89 1.49
N ILE A 45 2.34 -15.17 1.56
CA ILE A 45 3.16 -15.59 0.42
C ILE A 45 2.82 -17.02 0.01
N ARG A 46 2.70 -17.95 0.96
CA ARG A 46 2.33 -19.35 0.70
C ARG A 46 0.94 -19.51 0.09
N ALA A 47 0.02 -18.59 0.39
CA ALA A 47 -1.33 -18.57 -0.17
C ALA A 47 -1.36 -18.23 -1.68
N SER A 48 -0.22 -17.85 -2.27
CA SER A 48 -0.08 -17.49 -3.68
C SER A 48 0.98 -18.35 -4.40
N PRO A 49 0.76 -19.67 -4.53
CA PRO A 49 1.71 -20.57 -5.17
C PRO A 49 1.84 -20.30 -6.68
N GLY A 50 3.05 -20.47 -7.22
CA GLY A 50 3.32 -20.38 -8.66
C GLY A 50 3.40 -18.97 -9.25
N GLN A 51 3.37 -17.92 -8.42
CA GLN A 51 3.62 -16.55 -8.84
C GLN A 51 5.09 -16.16 -8.60
N SER A 52 5.61 -15.19 -9.35
CA SER A 52 6.88 -14.56 -9.00
C SER A 52 6.69 -13.57 -7.84
N LEU A 53 7.79 -13.22 -7.14
CA LEU A 53 7.75 -12.18 -6.10
C LEU A 53 7.20 -10.86 -6.65
N GLU A 54 7.61 -10.47 -7.85
CA GLU A 54 7.10 -9.28 -8.53
C GLU A 54 5.57 -9.29 -8.64
N GLN A 55 4.99 -10.37 -9.16
CA GLN A 55 3.53 -10.51 -9.31
C GLN A 55 2.81 -10.50 -7.97
N LEU A 56 3.38 -11.17 -6.96
CA LEU A 56 2.80 -11.19 -5.62
C LEU A 56 2.77 -9.79 -5.02
N LEU A 57 3.87 -9.03 -5.15
CA LEU A 57 3.94 -7.66 -4.67
C LEU A 57 2.93 -6.77 -5.40
N LEU A 58 2.80 -6.89 -6.72
CA LEU A 58 1.81 -6.14 -7.48
C LEU A 58 0.37 -6.46 -7.04
N ALA A 59 0.09 -7.71 -6.68
CA ALA A 59 -1.24 -8.13 -6.25
C ALA A 59 -1.57 -7.69 -4.81
N ARG A 60 -0.57 -7.57 -3.94
CA ARG A 60 -0.78 -7.37 -2.49
C ARG A 60 -0.38 -5.98 -1.99
N VAL A 61 0.49 -5.27 -2.69
CA VAL A 61 1.00 -3.97 -2.28
C VAL A 61 0.20 -2.85 -2.96
N PRO A 62 -0.63 -2.11 -2.22
CA PRO A 62 -1.41 -1.03 -2.81
C PRO A 62 -0.50 0.10 -3.30
N GLY A 63 -0.77 0.57 -4.52
CA GLY A 63 -0.02 1.64 -5.17
C GLY A 63 1.32 1.22 -5.76
N LEU A 64 1.65 -0.08 -5.73
CA LEU A 64 2.75 -0.63 -6.51
C LEU A 64 2.25 -0.92 -7.92
N THR A 65 2.97 -0.44 -8.93
CA THR A 65 2.66 -0.70 -10.34
C THR A 65 3.92 -1.11 -11.08
N ALA A 66 3.75 -1.86 -12.17
CA ALA A 66 4.82 -2.25 -13.07
C ALA A 66 4.70 -1.48 -14.38
N VAL A 67 5.81 -0.88 -14.82
CA VAL A 67 5.92 -0.17 -16.09
C VAL A 67 6.97 -0.87 -16.95
N ARG A 68 6.64 -1.14 -18.22
CA ARG A 68 7.62 -1.66 -19.18
C ARG A 68 8.46 -0.50 -19.71
N ALA A 69 9.76 -0.53 -19.47
CA ALA A 69 10.69 0.42 -20.06
C ALA A 69 10.91 0.10 -21.56
N PRO A 70 11.31 1.11 -22.38
CA PRO A 70 11.57 0.90 -23.81
C PRO A 70 12.68 -0.13 -24.10
N ASP A 71 13.59 -0.35 -23.15
CA ASP A 71 14.65 -1.37 -23.22
C ASP A 71 14.15 -2.80 -22.89
N GLY A 72 12.84 -2.95 -22.61
CA GLY A 72 12.21 -4.23 -22.33
C GLY A 72 12.30 -4.66 -20.87
N ARG A 73 12.80 -3.83 -19.96
CA ARG A 73 12.82 -4.14 -18.51
C ARG A 73 11.48 -3.81 -17.87
N THR A 74 11.17 -4.47 -16.76
CA THR A 74 10.05 -4.08 -15.91
C THR A 74 10.56 -3.23 -14.76
N ILE A 75 10.00 -2.03 -14.61
CA ILE A 75 10.29 -1.09 -13.52
C ILE A 75 9.09 -1.10 -12.57
N LEU A 76 9.33 -1.38 -11.30
CA LEU A 76 8.33 -1.24 -10.26
C LEU A 76 8.32 0.19 -9.74
N THR A 77 7.15 0.81 -9.63
CA THR A 77 6.98 2.15 -9.07
C THR A 77 6.00 2.10 -7.91
N LEU A 78 6.35 2.75 -6.80
CA LEU A 78 5.53 2.80 -5.60
C LEU A 78 5.01 4.23 -5.45
N ARG A 79 3.72 4.44 -5.79
CA ARG A 79 3.01 5.74 -5.98
C ARG A 79 2.96 6.29 -7.41
N GLY A 80 3.29 5.45 -8.40
CA GLY A 80 3.30 5.85 -9.81
C GLY A 80 4.54 6.68 -10.18
N THR A 81 4.61 7.10 -11.43
CA THR A 81 5.71 7.91 -11.96
C THR A 81 5.63 9.33 -11.43
N THR A 82 6.61 9.72 -10.60
CA THR A 82 6.70 11.07 -10.03
C THR A 82 7.72 11.94 -10.76
N THR A 83 8.50 11.34 -11.66
CA THR A 83 9.54 12.03 -12.41
C THR A 83 9.30 11.94 -13.91
N LEU A 84 9.71 12.99 -14.62
CA LEU A 84 9.69 13.02 -16.09
C LEU A 84 10.98 12.41 -16.69
N LEU A 85 12.06 12.36 -15.91
CA LEU A 85 13.43 12.06 -16.38
C LEU A 85 14.29 11.33 -15.32
N GLY A 86 13.71 10.78 -14.26
CA GLY A 86 14.44 10.18 -13.12
C GLY A 86 14.12 8.71 -12.85
N ASP A 87 14.84 8.12 -11.89
CA ASP A 87 14.55 6.79 -11.37
C ASP A 87 13.35 6.87 -10.41
N ASP A 88 12.19 6.35 -10.81
CA ASP A 88 10.97 6.26 -9.99
C ASP A 88 10.87 4.94 -9.18
N GLU A 89 11.94 4.13 -9.22
CA GLU A 89 11.97 2.83 -8.54
C GLU A 89 12.12 3.02 -7.01
N PRO A 90 11.39 2.26 -6.18
CA PRO A 90 11.62 2.22 -4.75
C PRO A 90 12.98 1.55 -4.44
N LEU A 91 13.52 1.83 -3.26
CA LEU A 91 14.71 1.12 -2.78
C LEU A 91 14.35 -0.31 -2.36
N PHE A 92 14.94 -1.30 -3.01
CA PHE A 92 14.88 -2.68 -2.56
C PHE A 92 16.00 -2.98 -1.56
N VAL A 93 15.63 -3.55 -0.41
CA VAL A 93 16.56 -3.98 0.63
C VAL A 93 16.34 -5.47 0.88
N VAL A 94 17.34 -6.30 0.60
CA VAL A 94 17.28 -7.74 0.83
C VAL A 94 18.22 -8.10 1.97
N ASN A 95 17.70 -8.67 3.05
CA ASN A 95 18.50 -9.07 4.23
C ASN A 95 19.38 -7.94 4.78
N GLY A 96 18.87 -6.71 4.76
CA GLY A 96 19.59 -5.50 5.21
C GLY A 96 20.53 -4.90 4.16
N ILE A 97 20.70 -5.54 3.00
CA ILE A 97 21.54 -5.05 1.90
C ILE A 97 20.67 -4.31 0.88
N ALA A 98 20.96 -3.03 0.67
CA ALA A 98 20.31 -2.21 -0.35
C ALA A 98 20.79 -2.61 -1.75
N LEU A 99 19.87 -3.03 -2.63
CA LEU A 99 20.18 -3.35 -4.03
C LEU A 99 20.52 -2.08 -4.81
N ALA A 100 21.25 -2.20 -5.92
CA ALA A 100 21.56 -1.09 -6.82
C ALA A 100 20.27 -0.48 -7.42
N PRO A 101 20.28 0.79 -7.86
CA PRO A 101 19.15 1.34 -8.62
C PRO A 101 18.84 0.49 -9.85
N ASN A 102 17.59 0.50 -10.29
CA ASN A 102 17.11 -0.29 -11.42
C ASN A 102 17.24 -1.82 -11.19
N SER A 103 16.93 -2.29 -9.98
CA SER A 103 17.03 -3.70 -9.58
C SER A 103 15.68 -4.43 -9.56
N SER A 104 14.59 -3.80 -10.02
CA SER A 104 13.27 -4.45 -10.14
C SER A 104 13.33 -5.84 -10.77
N SER A 105 14.14 -6.02 -11.82
CA SER A 105 14.31 -7.30 -12.51
C SER A 105 14.96 -8.39 -11.66
N ASN A 106 15.73 -8.02 -10.64
CA ASN A 106 16.45 -8.95 -9.76
C ASN A 106 15.53 -9.62 -8.74
N LEU A 107 14.31 -9.12 -8.54
CA LEU A 107 13.34 -9.72 -7.61
C LEU A 107 12.88 -11.10 -8.05
N ASN A 108 12.87 -11.37 -9.36
CA ASN A 108 12.50 -12.67 -9.91
C ASN A 108 13.54 -13.77 -9.62
N ALA A 109 14.75 -13.40 -9.17
CA ALA A 109 15.77 -14.35 -8.74
C ALA A 109 15.58 -14.83 -7.29
N ILE A 110 14.67 -14.22 -6.53
CA ILE A 110 14.38 -14.60 -5.14
C ILE A 110 13.23 -15.61 -5.14
N ASP A 111 13.46 -16.80 -4.59
CA ASP A 111 12.40 -17.79 -4.41
C ASP A 111 11.42 -17.33 -3.31
N LEU A 112 10.13 -17.42 -3.58
CA LEU A 112 9.07 -17.13 -2.60
C LEU A 112 9.16 -18.03 -1.36
N HIS A 113 9.63 -19.28 -1.51
CA HIS A 113 9.75 -20.22 -0.39
C HIS A 113 10.78 -19.77 0.63
N ASP A 114 11.78 -19.00 0.21
CA ASP A 114 12.83 -18.50 1.07
C ASP A 114 12.45 -17.21 1.76
N ILE A 115 11.34 -16.57 1.39
CA ILE A 115 10.92 -15.31 1.99
C ILE A 115 10.25 -15.56 3.35
N GLU A 116 10.70 -14.82 4.35
CA GLU A 116 10.08 -14.79 5.68
C GLU A 116 9.06 -13.66 5.77
N THR A 117 9.47 -12.45 5.38
CA THR A 117 8.61 -11.26 5.44
C THR A 117 8.97 -10.28 4.33
N VAL A 118 7.96 -9.62 3.77
CA VAL A 118 8.15 -8.41 2.95
C VAL A 118 7.48 -7.24 3.64
N GLN A 119 8.21 -6.14 3.81
CA GLN A 119 7.70 -4.90 4.39
C GLN A 119 7.87 -3.76 3.39
N VAL A 120 6.77 -3.07 3.12
CA VAL A 120 6.74 -1.91 2.22
C VAL A 120 6.54 -0.66 3.06
N ILE A 121 7.59 0.16 3.12
CA ILE A 121 7.63 1.41 3.86
C ILE A 121 7.31 2.57 2.91
N ARG A 122 6.39 3.43 3.34
CA ARG A 122 5.91 4.58 2.56
C ARG A 122 5.99 5.90 3.33
N ASP A 123 5.90 5.89 4.64
CA ASP A 123 5.92 7.11 5.44
C ASP A 123 7.30 7.79 5.43
N ALA A 124 7.30 9.12 5.47
CA ALA A 124 8.52 9.91 5.38
C ALA A 124 9.50 9.66 6.55
N ALA A 125 8.98 9.36 7.75
CA ALA A 125 9.81 9.14 8.93
C ALA A 125 10.63 7.85 8.82
N SER A 126 10.00 6.76 8.39
CA SER A 126 10.67 5.46 8.26
C SER A 126 11.53 5.38 7.00
N THR A 127 11.16 6.05 5.91
CA THR A 127 12.03 6.11 4.71
C THR A 127 13.26 7.01 4.90
N ALA A 128 13.23 7.98 5.81
CA ALA A 128 14.36 8.87 6.08
C ALA A 128 15.63 8.11 6.49
N ALA A 129 15.49 6.95 7.16
CA ALA A 129 16.62 6.08 7.52
C ALA A 129 17.39 5.55 6.28
N TYR A 130 16.78 5.57 5.10
CA TYR A 130 17.36 5.09 3.84
C TYR A 130 17.83 6.24 2.92
N GLY A 131 17.78 7.49 3.40
CA GLY A 131 18.24 8.68 2.69
C GLY A 131 17.47 8.98 1.40
N VAL A 132 18.14 9.66 0.46
CA VAL A 132 17.53 10.12 -0.81
C VAL A 132 16.95 8.95 -1.63
N ARG A 133 17.55 7.77 -1.53
CA ARG A 133 17.13 6.56 -2.25
C ARG A 133 15.79 6.00 -1.72
N GLY A 134 15.45 6.30 -0.47
CA GLY A 134 14.16 5.93 0.12
C GLY A 134 13.02 6.90 -0.21
N ALA A 135 13.27 7.99 -0.94
CA ALA A 135 12.25 9.01 -1.24
C ALA A 135 11.04 8.44 -2.02
N ASN A 136 11.29 7.49 -2.91
CA ASN A 136 10.26 6.78 -3.68
C ASN A 136 9.62 5.60 -2.90
N GLY A 137 10.01 5.43 -1.63
CA GLY A 137 9.62 4.31 -0.77
C GLY A 137 10.67 3.20 -0.71
N VAL A 138 10.50 2.29 0.23
CA VAL A 138 11.45 1.20 0.51
C VAL A 138 10.71 -0.12 0.61
N ILE A 139 11.19 -1.14 -0.08
CA ILE A 139 10.67 -2.51 -0.01
C ILE A 139 11.75 -3.39 0.61
N ILE A 140 11.50 -3.82 1.84
CA ILE A 140 12.39 -4.66 2.62
C ILE A 140 11.94 -6.10 2.47
N ILE A 141 12.84 -6.95 2.00
CA ILE A 141 12.65 -8.39 1.85
C ILE A 141 13.60 -9.06 2.82
N ARG A 142 13.04 -9.90 3.70
CA ARG A 142 13.81 -10.72 4.61
C ARG A 142 13.61 -12.18 4.26
N THR A 143 14.70 -12.88 4.02
CA THR A 143 14.69 -14.33 3.76
C THR A 143 14.83 -15.09 5.07
N LYS A 144 14.36 -16.33 5.07
CA LYS A 144 14.58 -17.29 6.14
C LYS A 144 16.08 -17.54 6.27
N GLN A 145 16.54 -17.67 7.50
CA GLN A 145 17.89 -18.15 7.77
C GLN A 145 17.90 -19.67 7.58
N PRO A 146 18.94 -20.23 6.93
CA PRO A 146 19.08 -21.68 6.74
C PRO A 146 19.29 -22.41 8.06
#